data_AF-A0A958EMZ5-F1
#
_entry.id   AF-A0A958EMZ5-F1
#
_cell.length_a   1.000
_cell.length_b   1.000
_cell.length_c   1.000
_cell.angle_alpha   90.00
_cell.angle_beta   90.00
_cell.angle_gamma   90.00
#
_symmetry.space_group_name_H-M   'P 1'
#
loop_
_entity.id
_entity.type
_entity.pdbx_description
1 polymer ?
#
loop_
_entity_poly.entity_id
_entity_poly.type
_entity_poly.pdbx_seq_one_letter_code
_entity_poly.pdbx_strand_id
1 'polypeptide(L)'
;MRQAMFIILVLLILQIDKTEIINHFKETVQVLSADKMMGRSSLRPEIWQAARYIHQEFEKIGLSKLDNGSFYQRFTRPEGQEIANVIGYHLASSKTNKSLIFVAHYDGLGIGKANAEGDSIYNGAVDNAVGVAALS
;
A
#
# COMPACT_ATOMS: atom_id res chain seq x y z
N MET A 1 -22.48 29.73 -3.23
CA MET A 1 -21.57 28.96 -2.33
C MET A 1 -21.02 27.69 -2.99
N ARG A 2 -21.84 26.75 -3.51
CA ARG A 2 -21.35 25.51 -4.15
C ARG A 2 -20.37 25.70 -5.33
N GLN A 3 -20.63 26.66 -6.23
CA GLN A 3 -19.76 26.90 -7.39
C GLN A 3 -18.39 27.48 -6.98
N ALA A 4 -18.34 28.38 -6.01
CA ALA A 4 -17.09 28.91 -5.48
C ALA A 4 -16.24 27.83 -4.80
N MET A 5 -16.88 26.89 -4.08
CA MET A 5 -16.19 25.76 -3.45
C MET A 5 -15.60 24.78 -4.47
N PHE A 6 -16.28 24.56 -5.59
CA PHE A 6 -15.79 23.72 -6.69
C PHE A 6 -14.59 24.36 -7.40
N ILE A 7 -14.62 25.67 -7.65
CA ILE A 7 -13.50 26.40 -8.26
C ILE A 7 -12.28 26.39 -7.34
N ILE A 8 -12.46 26.58 -6.03
CA ILE A 8 -11.36 26.50 -5.05
C ILE A 8 -10.75 25.10 -5.02
N LEU A 9 -11.57 24.04 -5.07
CA LEU A 9 -11.08 22.66 -5.13
C LEU A 9 -10.28 22.39 -6.42
N VAL A 10 -10.75 22.86 -7.58
CA VAL A 10 -10.03 22.73 -8.85
C VAL A 10 -8.70 23.48 -8.83
N LEU A 11 -8.68 24.70 -8.28
CA LEU A 11 -7.45 25.48 -8.13
C LEU A 11 -6.45 24.83 -7.16
N LEU A 12 -6.93 24.22 -6.08
CA LEU A 12 -6.11 23.41 -5.16
C LEU A 12 -5.51 22.18 -5.87
N ILE A 13 -6.28 21.50 -6.72
CA ILE A 13 -5.77 20.36 -7.52
C ILE A 13 -4.70 20.82 -8.53
N LEU A 14 -4.84 22.03 -9.10
CA LEU A 14 -3.84 22.59 -10.00
C LEU A 14 -2.53 23.00 -9.29
N GLN A 15 -2.57 23.21 -7.98
CA GLN A 15 -1.38 23.49 -7.15
C GLN A 15 -0.65 22.22 -6.70
N ILE A 16 -1.20 21.03 -6.95
CA ILE A 16 -0.54 19.77 -6.62
C ILE A 16 0.71 19.62 -7.49
N ASP A 17 1.87 19.48 -6.86
CA ASP A 17 3.10 19.13 -7.57
C ASP A 17 3.02 17.67 -8.03
N LYS A 18 2.65 17.50 -9.30
CA LYS A 18 2.60 16.19 -9.96
C LYS A 18 3.95 15.48 -9.91
N THR A 19 5.05 16.21 -9.81
CA THR A 19 6.40 15.66 -9.74
C THR A 19 6.59 14.87 -8.45
N GLU A 20 6.14 15.41 -7.32
CA GLU A 20 6.22 14.73 -6.02
C GLU A 20 5.38 13.46 -6.02
N ILE A 21 4.14 13.53 -6.50
CA ILE A 21 3.27 12.34 -6.62
C ILE A 21 3.88 11.27 -7.52
N ILE A 22 4.37 11.66 -8.71
CA ILE A 22 4.97 10.71 -9.65
C ILE A 22 6.25 10.10 -9.07
N ASN A 23 7.05 10.88 -8.36
CA ASN A 23 8.28 10.40 -7.73
C ASN A 23 7.97 9.44 -6.59
N HIS A 24 7.03 9.78 -5.70
CA HIS A 24 6.60 8.90 -4.63
C HIS A 24 6.02 7.59 -5.19
N PHE A 25 5.15 7.66 -6.20
CA PHE A 25 4.60 6.48 -6.86
C PHE A 25 5.72 5.57 -7.40
N LYS A 26 6.70 6.15 -8.11
CA LYS A 26 7.85 5.39 -8.64
C LYS A 26 8.68 4.78 -7.52
N GLU A 27 8.94 5.52 -6.45
CA GLU A 27 9.69 5.04 -5.30
C GLU A 27 8.98 3.86 -4.64
N THR A 28 7.68 3.96 -4.40
CA THR A 28 6.88 2.87 -3.80
C THR A 28 6.93 1.61 -4.66
N VAL A 29 6.75 1.74 -5.98
CA VAL A 29 6.87 0.60 -6.90
C VAL A 29 8.28 0.00 -6.80
N GLN A 30 9.32 0.83 -6.87
CA GLN A 30 10.72 0.39 -6.81
C GLN A 30 11.04 -0.32 -5.49
N VAL A 31 10.58 0.19 -4.35
CA VAL A 31 10.83 -0.40 -3.04
C VAL A 31 10.15 -1.75 -2.90
N LEU A 32 8.87 -1.83 -3.26
CA LEU A 32 8.07 -3.05 -3.11
C LEU A 32 8.44 -4.12 -4.15
N SER A 33 8.94 -3.72 -5.31
CA SER A 33 9.41 -4.64 -6.36
C SER A 33 10.92 -4.84 -6.36
N ALA A 34 11.66 -4.40 -5.34
CA ALA A 34 13.10 -4.64 -5.28
C ALA A 34 13.42 -6.10 -4.94
N ASP A 35 14.55 -6.62 -5.43
CA ASP A 35 15.00 -7.99 -5.14
C ASP A 35 15.11 -8.28 -3.64
N LYS A 36 15.45 -7.26 -2.83
CA LYS A 36 15.47 -7.35 -1.35
C LYS A 36 14.15 -7.79 -0.73
N MET A 37 13.03 -7.61 -1.45
CA MET A 37 11.70 -8.03 -1.03
C MET A 37 11.41 -9.50 -1.36
N MET A 38 12.30 -10.19 -2.10
CA MET A 38 12.24 -11.62 -2.43
C MET A 38 10.86 -12.06 -2.94
N GLY A 39 10.22 -11.19 -3.75
CA GLY A 39 8.88 -11.40 -4.33
C GLY A 39 7.70 -11.40 -3.34
N ARG A 40 7.93 -11.04 -2.07
CA ARG A 40 6.89 -10.77 -1.05
C ARG A 40 5.84 -11.88 -0.89
N SER A 41 6.25 -13.14 -0.98
CA SER A 41 5.30 -14.23 -0.69
C SER A 41 4.80 -14.15 0.74
N SER A 42 3.49 -14.35 0.92
CA SER A 42 2.81 -14.38 2.22
C SER A 42 3.43 -15.38 3.22
N LEU A 43 4.17 -16.38 2.72
CA LEU A 43 4.82 -17.40 3.55
C LEU A 43 6.24 -17.03 3.99
N ARG A 44 6.80 -15.94 3.48
CA ARG A 44 8.19 -15.55 3.67
C ARG A 44 8.34 -14.37 4.63
N PRO A 45 9.47 -14.22 5.34
CA PRO A 45 9.68 -13.11 6.28
C PRO A 45 9.66 -11.73 5.60
N GLU A 46 9.98 -11.63 4.31
CA GLU A 46 9.99 -10.37 3.56
C GLU A 46 8.59 -9.75 3.41
N ILE A 47 7.51 -10.52 3.61
CA ILE A 47 6.15 -9.94 3.68
C ILE A 47 6.04 -8.86 4.76
N TRP A 48 6.76 -9.03 5.89
CA TRP A 48 6.79 -8.05 6.97
C TRP A 48 7.66 -6.84 6.65
N GLN A 49 8.54 -6.91 5.65
CA GLN A 49 9.22 -5.72 5.13
C GLN A 49 8.25 -4.87 4.32
N ALA A 50 7.46 -5.51 3.44
CA ALA A 50 6.42 -4.83 2.67
C ALA A 50 5.34 -4.22 3.59
N ALA A 51 4.84 -4.99 4.56
CA ALA A 51 3.85 -4.50 5.52
C ALA A 51 4.38 -3.32 6.37
N ARG A 52 5.67 -3.35 6.73
CA ARG A 52 6.36 -2.24 7.42
C ARG A 52 6.42 -0.98 6.59
N TYR A 53 6.82 -1.10 5.33
CA TYR A 53 6.86 0.03 4.41
C TYR A 53 5.48 0.69 4.29
N ILE A 54 4.44 -0.11 4.03
CA ILE A 54 3.09 0.42 3.79
C ILE A 54 2.53 1.15 5.02
N HIS A 55 2.69 0.62 6.25
CA HIS A 55 2.18 1.36 7.40
C HIS A 55 2.98 2.64 7.68
N GLN A 56 4.26 2.70 7.30
CA GLN A 56 5.05 3.92 7.44
C GLN A 56 4.52 4.99 6.48
N GLU A 57 4.16 4.62 5.25
CA GLU A 57 3.47 5.53 4.33
C GLU A 57 2.13 5.99 4.91
N PHE A 58 1.31 5.07 5.42
CA PHE A 58 0.03 5.41 6.07
C PHE A 58 0.19 6.37 7.26
N GLU A 59 1.26 6.20 8.05
CA GLU A 59 1.58 7.09 9.17
C GLU A 59 2.02 8.48 8.67
N LYS A 60 2.84 8.55 7.61
CA LYS A 60 3.28 9.83 7.00
C LYS A 60 2.11 10.66 6.50
N ILE A 61 1.11 10.03 5.87
CA ILE A 61 -0.07 10.73 5.34
C ILE A 61 -1.17 10.94 6.39
N GLY A 62 -0.94 10.54 7.64
CA GLY A 62 -1.82 10.83 8.78
C GLY A 62 -3.09 9.97 8.86
N LEU A 63 -3.07 8.75 8.32
CA LEU A 63 -4.20 7.82 8.51
C LEU A 63 -4.31 7.37 9.97
N SER A 64 -5.55 7.10 10.40
CA SER A 64 -5.84 6.57 11.73
C SER A 64 -5.56 5.07 11.81
N LYS A 65 -5.08 4.64 12.97
CA LYS A 65 -4.85 3.24 13.34
C LYS A 65 -6.16 2.58 13.75
N LEU A 66 -6.23 1.25 13.68
CA LEU A 66 -7.36 0.46 14.18
C LEU A 66 -7.52 0.61 15.70
N ASP A 67 -8.64 0.14 16.24
CA ASP A 67 -8.95 0.18 17.68
C ASP A 67 -7.90 -0.51 18.57
N ASN A 68 -7.13 -1.44 18.00
CA ASN A 68 -6.01 -2.10 18.69
C ASN A 68 -4.73 -1.23 18.77
N GLY A 69 -4.77 0.02 18.32
CA GLY A 69 -3.64 0.93 18.29
C GLY A 69 -2.61 0.64 17.20
N SER A 70 -2.95 -0.20 16.21
CA SER A 70 -2.05 -0.64 15.14
C SER A 70 -2.67 -0.46 13.76
N PHE A 71 -1.84 -0.33 12.72
CA PHE A 71 -2.28 -0.49 11.33
C PHE A 71 -2.44 -1.97 10.95
N TYR A 72 -1.95 -2.90 11.79
CA TYR A 72 -2.01 -4.33 11.49
C TYR A 72 -3.30 -4.96 11.99
N GLN A 73 -4.08 -5.52 11.06
CA GLN A 73 -5.09 -6.52 11.38
C GLN A 73 -4.45 -7.90 11.24
N ARG A 74 -4.01 -8.48 12.35
CA ARG A 74 -3.31 -9.77 12.40
C ARG A 74 -4.28 -10.93 12.44
N PHE A 75 -3.92 -12.03 11.78
CA PHE A 75 -4.63 -13.30 11.85
C PHE A 75 -3.69 -14.47 11.60
N THR A 76 -4.05 -15.64 12.12
CA THR A 76 -3.27 -16.87 11.99
C THR A 76 -3.91 -17.78 10.96
N ARG A 77 -3.12 -18.22 9.98
CA ARG A 77 -3.55 -19.22 9.00
C ARG A 77 -3.73 -20.59 9.67
N PRO A 78 -4.51 -21.52 9.08
CA PRO A 78 -4.63 -22.89 9.59
C PRO A 78 -3.29 -23.60 9.79
N GLU A 79 -2.29 -23.24 8.98
CA GLU A 79 -0.93 -23.78 9.05
C GLU A 79 -0.09 -23.20 10.22
N GLY A 80 -0.67 -22.32 11.05
CA GLY A 80 -0.02 -21.72 12.22
C GLY A 80 0.80 -20.44 11.93
N GLN A 81 0.90 -20.03 10.67
CA GLN A 81 1.61 -18.81 10.30
C GLN A 81 0.76 -17.56 10.57
N GLU A 82 1.36 -16.58 11.23
CA GLU A 82 0.78 -15.26 11.39
C GLU A 82 0.99 -14.40 10.13
N ILE A 83 -0.09 -13.79 9.65
CA ILE A 83 -0.09 -12.79 8.59
C ILE A 83 -0.93 -11.58 9.01
N ALA A 84 -0.86 -10.49 8.25
CA ALA A 84 -1.62 -9.29 8.57
C ALA A 84 -2.15 -8.57 7.33
N ASN A 85 -3.30 -7.92 7.45
CA ASN A 85 -3.65 -6.82 6.57
C ASN A 85 -3.04 -5.52 7.14
N VAL A 86 -2.71 -4.57 6.27
CA VAL A 86 -2.34 -3.20 6.68
C VAL A 86 -3.52 -2.29 6.36
N ILE A 87 -4.12 -1.69 7.38
CA ILE A 87 -5.37 -0.92 7.27
C ILE A 87 -5.19 0.43 7.96
N GLY A 88 -5.33 1.50 7.20
CA GLY A 88 -5.47 2.86 7.69
C GLY A 88 -6.81 3.44 7.25
N TYR A 89 -7.39 4.34 8.03
CA TYR A 89 -8.65 5.00 7.67
C TYR A 89 -8.65 6.49 8.02
N HIS A 90 -9.53 7.23 7.37
CA HIS A 90 -9.83 8.61 7.70
C HIS A 90 -11.33 8.74 7.97
N LEU A 91 -11.71 9.33 9.09
CA LEU A 91 -13.12 9.51 9.45
C LEU A 91 -13.77 10.58 8.57
N ALA A 92 -15.00 10.32 8.13
CA ALA A 92 -15.79 11.34 7.46
C ALA A 92 -16.02 12.52 8.41
N SER A 93 -16.07 13.74 7.86
CA SER A 93 -16.35 14.97 8.61
C SER A 93 -17.75 15.00 9.26
N SER A 94 -18.65 14.11 8.82
CA SER A 94 -19.98 13.94 9.39
C SER A 94 -20.22 12.48 9.75
N LYS A 95 -21.04 12.23 10.79
CA LYS A 95 -21.42 10.87 11.19
C LYS A 95 -22.14 10.17 10.04
N THR A 96 -21.66 8.98 9.69
CA THR A 96 -22.21 8.15 8.61
C THR A 96 -21.94 6.69 8.91
N ASN A 97 -22.79 5.81 8.39
CA ASN A 97 -22.60 4.35 8.38
C ASN A 97 -22.07 3.83 7.03
N LYS A 98 -21.65 4.74 6.15
CA LYS A 98 -21.10 4.42 4.83
C LYS A 98 -19.58 4.53 4.85
N SER A 99 -18.94 3.64 4.12
CA SER A 99 -17.49 3.63 3.93
C SER A 99 -17.16 3.57 2.45
N LEU A 100 -16.10 4.25 2.04
CA LEU A 100 -15.44 4.03 0.77
C LEU A 100 -14.16 3.26 1.06
N ILE A 101 -13.99 2.11 0.41
CA ILE A 101 -12.87 1.21 0.66
C ILE A 101 -12.06 1.11 -0.62
N PHE A 102 -10.78 1.42 -0.52
CA PHE A 102 -9.79 1.17 -1.55
C PHE A 102 -8.90 0.02 -1.09
N VAL A 103 -8.57 -0.90 -2.00
CA VAL A 103 -7.80 -2.10 -1.67
C VAL A 103 -6.76 -2.38 -2.74
N ALA A 104 -5.62 -2.88 -2.29
CA ALA A 104 -4.59 -3.53 -3.08
C ALA A 104 -4.03 -4.68 -2.25
N HIS A 105 -3.62 -5.77 -2.89
CA HIS A 105 -2.84 -6.78 -2.18
C HIS A 105 -1.35 -6.43 -2.29
N TYR A 106 -0.60 -6.75 -1.23
CA TYR A 106 0.81 -6.38 -1.14
C TYR A 106 1.73 -7.60 -1.04
N ASP A 107 1.17 -8.80 -1.06
CA ASP A 107 1.91 -10.02 -1.28
C ASP A 107 2.21 -10.21 -2.78
N GLY A 108 3.13 -11.12 -3.07
CA GLY A 108 3.45 -11.56 -4.41
C GLY A 108 3.74 -13.06 -4.44
N LEU A 109 4.18 -13.56 -5.59
CA LEU A 109 4.44 -14.98 -5.78
C LEU A 109 5.72 -15.48 -5.07
N GLY A 110 6.64 -14.58 -4.74
CA GLY A 110 7.91 -14.94 -4.10
C GLY A 110 8.99 -15.36 -5.10
N ILE A 111 9.57 -16.54 -4.86
CA ILE A 111 10.65 -17.11 -5.67
C ILE A 111 10.09 -18.34 -6.39
N GLY A 112 10.31 -18.42 -7.70
CA GLY A 112 9.87 -19.55 -8.52
C GLY A 112 10.98 -20.15 -9.36
N LYS A 113 10.61 -20.64 -10.55
CA LYS A 113 11.57 -21.19 -11.50
C LYS A 113 12.39 -20.05 -12.10
N ALA A 114 13.71 -20.23 -12.14
CA ALA A 114 14.61 -19.30 -12.81
C ALA A 114 14.27 -19.15 -14.30
N ASN A 115 14.35 -17.93 -14.81
CA ASN A 115 14.29 -17.60 -16.23
C ASN A 115 15.61 -17.98 -16.94
N ALA A 116 15.75 -17.62 -18.22
CA ALA A 116 16.94 -17.95 -19.01
C ALA A 116 18.22 -17.27 -18.49
N GLU A 117 18.06 -16.14 -17.81
CA GLU A 117 19.12 -15.34 -17.20
C GLU A 117 19.47 -15.79 -15.77
N GLY A 118 18.77 -16.78 -15.23
CA GLY A 118 18.98 -17.32 -13.89
C GLY A 118 18.22 -16.57 -12.77
N ASP A 119 17.45 -15.54 -13.10
CA ASP A 119 16.61 -14.83 -12.14
C ASP A 119 15.33 -15.62 -11.83
N SER A 120 15.05 -15.80 -10.54
CA SER A 120 13.95 -16.59 -10.01
C SER A 120 12.98 -15.77 -9.17
N ILE A 121 13.23 -14.47 -8.99
CA ILE A 121 12.41 -13.60 -8.15
C ILE A 121 11.23 -13.09 -8.97
N TYR A 122 10.03 -13.24 -8.42
CA TYR A 122 8.82 -12.64 -8.99
C TYR A 122 8.53 -11.34 -8.25
N ASN A 123 9.16 -10.26 -8.69
CA ASN A 123 9.17 -8.95 -8.02
C ASN A 123 7.78 -8.30 -7.84
N GLY A 124 6.81 -8.66 -8.69
CA GLY A 124 5.42 -8.22 -8.53
C GLY A 124 5.24 -6.70 -8.67
N ALA A 125 5.91 -6.09 -9.65
CA ALA A 125 5.79 -4.65 -9.91
C ALA A 125 4.35 -4.27 -10.32
N VAL A 126 3.84 -4.88 -11.39
CA VAL A 126 2.45 -4.67 -11.85
C VAL A 126 1.44 -5.43 -10.98
N ASP A 127 1.84 -6.58 -10.43
CA ASP A 127 1.02 -7.43 -9.58
C ASP A 127 1.70 -7.62 -8.21
N ASN A 128 1.50 -6.73 -7.24
CA ASN A 128 0.63 -5.54 -7.30
C ASN A 128 1.25 -4.32 -6.59
N ALA A 129 2.56 -4.09 -6.79
CA ALA A 129 3.21 -2.90 -6.23
C ALA A 129 2.62 -1.59 -6.77
N VAL A 130 2.21 -1.54 -8.04
CA VAL A 130 1.53 -0.36 -8.62
C VAL A 130 0.19 -0.04 -7.95
N GLY A 131 -0.58 -1.06 -7.56
CA GLY A 131 -1.84 -0.85 -6.84
C GLY A 131 -1.60 -0.34 -5.44
N VAL A 132 -0.58 -0.86 -4.74
CA VAL A 132 -0.17 -0.33 -3.44
C VAL A 132 0.31 1.11 -3.55
N ALA A 133 1.15 1.43 -4.53
CA ALA A 133 1.66 2.77 -4.79
C ALA A 133 0.57 3.80 -5.12
N ALA A 134 -0.58 3.36 -5.62
CA ALA A 134 -1.72 4.24 -5.87
C ALA A 134 -2.51 4.58 -4.58
N LEU A 135 -2.30 3.83 -3.49
CA LEU A 135 -3.04 3.96 -2.24
C LEU A 135 -2.21 4.52 -1.07
N SER A 136 -0.89 4.37 -1.13
CA SER A 136 0.05 4.79 -0.09
C SER A 136 0.61 6.17 -0.34
#